data_AF-A0A7C4M2S5-F1
#
_entry.id   AF-A0A7C4M2S5-F1
#
_cell.length_a   1.000
_cell.length_b   1.000
_cell.length_c   1.000
_cell.angle_alpha   90.00
_cell.angle_beta   90.00
_cell.angle_gamma   90.00
#
_symmetry.space_group_name_H-M   'P 1'
#
loop_
_entity.id
_entity.type
_entity.pdbx_description
1 polymer ?
#
loop_
_entity_poly.entity_id
_entity_poly.type
_entity_poly.pdbx_seq_one_letter_code
_entity_poly.pdbx_strand_id
1 'polypeptide(L)'
;MSNDRGSIKVFRMVSRRVLCSSLGFSSGKAILFFLKEALGRDPFEVLWENPKAFYDEIVKVFGDGAKILISILVENINLECGLSMSPEHFIEIIQSENQSSLEEIRSFIRMVAESGRRT
;
A
#
# COMPACT_ATOMS: atom_id res chain seq x y z
N MET A 1 11.39 -5.15 -16.31
CA MET A 1 11.50 -3.69 -16.05
C MET A 1 10.36 -2.87 -16.67
N SER A 2 9.81 -3.22 -17.84
CA SER A 2 8.68 -2.48 -18.46
C SER A 2 7.31 -2.71 -17.80
N ASN A 3 7.11 -3.84 -17.09
CA ASN A 3 5.82 -4.17 -16.46
C ASN A 3 5.63 -3.54 -15.06
N ASP A 4 6.71 -3.26 -14.33
CA ASP A 4 6.64 -2.85 -12.91
C ASP A 4 6.02 -1.44 -12.73
N ARG A 5 6.36 -0.47 -13.59
CA ARG A 5 5.70 0.86 -13.56
C ARG A 5 4.20 0.77 -13.82
N GLY A 6 3.80 -0.15 -14.70
CA GLY A 6 2.39 -0.44 -14.97
C GLY A 6 1.71 -0.98 -13.72
N SER A 7 2.36 -1.91 -13.01
CA SER A 7 1.84 -2.47 -11.76
C SER A 7 1.71 -1.43 -10.65
N ILE A 8 2.71 -0.57 -10.45
CA ILE A 8 2.65 0.52 -9.47
C ILE A 8 1.48 1.47 -9.77
N LYS A 9 1.26 1.80 -11.05
CA LYS A 9 0.14 2.68 -11.45
C LYS A 9 -1.22 2.06 -11.13
N VAL A 10 -1.43 0.78 -11.43
CA VAL A 10 -2.69 0.08 -11.14
C VAL A 10 -2.87 -0.07 -9.63
N PHE A 11 -1.82 -0.48 -8.91
CA PHE A 11 -1.84 -0.59 -7.45
C PHE A 11 -2.22 0.74 -6.80
N ARG A 12 -1.58 1.85 -7.18
CA ARG A 12 -1.94 3.21 -6.74
C ARG A 12 -3.42 3.51 -6.94
N MET A 13 -3.97 3.16 -8.10
CA MET A 13 -5.38 3.39 -8.42
C MET A 13 -6.31 2.59 -7.49
N VAL A 14 -6.03 1.29 -7.31
CA VAL A 14 -6.79 0.39 -6.44
C VAL A 14 -6.70 0.86 -4.99
N SER A 15 -5.50 1.07 -4.45
CA SER A 15 -5.30 1.53 -3.08
C SER A 15 -6.00 2.86 -2.81
N ARG A 16 -5.97 3.80 -3.77
CA ARG A 16 -6.69 5.08 -3.63
C ARG A 16 -8.20 4.86 -3.57
N ARG A 17 -8.75 4.00 -4.43
CA ARG A 17 -10.18 3.68 -4.46
C ARG A 17 -10.60 3.06 -3.12
N VAL A 18 -9.88 2.03 -2.69
CA VAL A 18 -10.07 1.34 -1.41
C VAL A 18 -10.06 2.31 -0.23
N LEU A 19 -9.04 3.16 -0.10
CA LEU A 19 -8.97 4.11 1.02
C LEU A 19 -10.13 5.11 1.01
N CYS A 20 -10.51 5.61 -0.17
CA CYS A 20 -11.61 6.55 -0.30
C CYS A 20 -12.97 5.90 -0.04
N SER A 21 -13.17 4.63 -0.37
CA SER A 21 -14.40 3.91 -0.06
C SER A 21 -14.48 3.52 1.41
N SER A 22 -13.37 3.10 2.03
CA SER A 22 -13.36 2.63 3.42
C SER A 22 -13.45 3.76 4.44
N LEU A 23 -12.84 4.91 4.17
CA LEU A 23 -12.76 6.03 5.13
C LEU A 23 -13.65 7.22 4.75
N GLY A 24 -14.34 7.14 3.62
CA GLY A 24 -15.02 8.26 2.98
C GLY A 24 -14.06 9.07 2.09
N PHE A 25 -14.62 9.60 0.99
CA PHE A 25 -13.84 10.20 -0.09
C PHE A 25 -12.92 11.35 0.35
N SER A 26 -13.42 12.23 1.23
CA SER A 26 -12.65 13.37 1.75
C SER A 26 -11.50 12.90 2.66
N SER A 27 -11.79 11.99 3.60
CA SER A 27 -10.79 11.46 4.55
C SER A 27 -9.71 10.65 3.84
N GLY A 28 -10.09 9.78 2.89
CA GLY A 28 -9.13 9.01 2.10
C GLY A 28 -8.19 9.90 1.28
N LYS A 29 -8.71 10.99 0.69
CA LYS A 29 -7.87 11.99 0.02
C LYS A 29 -6.95 12.73 0.99
N ALA A 30 -7.44 13.11 2.17
CA ALA A 30 -6.64 13.82 3.16
C ALA A 30 -5.46 12.95 3.64
N ILE A 31 -5.71 11.66 3.92
CA ILE A 31 -4.65 10.71 4.31
C ILE A 31 -3.59 10.60 3.22
N LEU A 32 -3.98 10.39 1.97
CA LEU A 32 -3.04 10.30 0.85
C LEU A 32 -2.25 11.60 0.65
N PHE A 33 -2.88 12.74 0.91
CA PHE A 33 -2.23 14.04 0.87
C PHE A 33 -1.16 14.14 1.97
N PHE A 34 -1.51 13.87 3.24
CA PHE A 34 -0.56 13.91 4.34
C PHE A 34 0.61 12.94 4.16
N LEU A 35 0.35 11.73 3.64
CA LEU A 35 1.40 10.77 3.33
C LEU A 35 2.35 11.25 2.25
N LYS A 36 1.81 11.85 1.19
CA LYS A 36 2.64 12.40 0.12
C LYS A 36 3.50 13.57 0.63
N GLU A 37 2.95 14.44 1.46
CA GLU A 37 3.68 15.55 2.07
C GLU A 37 4.81 15.04 2.99
N ALA A 38 4.53 14.04 3.83
CA ALA A 38 5.53 13.45 4.72
C ALA A 38 6.66 12.75 3.94
N LEU A 39 6.32 12.01 2.89
CA LEU A 39 7.28 11.25 2.07
C LEU A 39 8.00 12.08 1.00
N GLY A 40 7.52 13.30 0.72
CA GLY A 40 8.01 14.16 -0.36
C GLY A 40 7.77 13.65 -1.79
N ARG A 41 7.13 12.48 -1.94
CA ARG A 41 6.86 11.81 -3.23
C ARG A 41 5.66 10.86 -3.12
N ASP A 42 5.29 10.22 -4.22
CA ASP A 42 4.14 9.31 -4.25
C ASP A 42 4.31 8.14 -3.26
N PRO A 43 3.38 7.94 -2.30
CA PRO A 43 3.54 6.92 -1.26
C PRO A 43 3.69 5.50 -1.80
N PHE A 44 3.06 5.19 -2.93
CA PHE A 44 3.07 3.85 -3.52
C PHE A 44 4.36 3.58 -4.29
N GLU A 45 5.00 4.61 -4.84
CA GLU A 45 6.37 4.51 -5.34
C GLU A 45 7.35 4.26 -4.19
N VAL A 46 7.16 4.91 -3.04
CA VAL A 46 8.00 4.65 -1.86
C VAL A 46 7.82 3.21 -1.39
N LEU A 47 6.58 2.73 -1.25
CA LEU A 47 6.32 1.35 -0.85
C LEU A 47 6.99 0.33 -1.77
N TRP A 48 7.05 0.60 -3.08
CA TRP A 48 7.72 -0.27 -4.05
C TRP A 48 9.25 -0.29 -3.92
N GLU A 49 9.84 0.87 -3.66
CA GLU A 49 11.30 1.04 -3.63
C GLU A 49 11.89 0.73 -2.25
N ASN A 50 11.25 1.23 -1.20
CA ASN A 50 11.68 1.12 0.19
C ASN A 50 10.45 1.02 1.12
N PRO A 51 9.90 -0.20 1.31
CA PRO A 51 8.76 -0.45 2.18
C PRO A 51 8.93 0.04 3.61
N LYS A 52 10.15 -0.08 4.16
CA LYS A 52 10.46 0.36 5.52
C LYS A 52 10.34 1.88 5.64
N ALA A 53 10.90 2.64 4.71
CA ALA A 53 10.75 4.09 4.71
C ALA A 53 9.27 4.52 4.61
N PHE A 54 8.47 3.80 3.84
CA PHE A 54 7.02 4.01 3.81
C PHE A 54 6.36 3.75 5.17
N TYR A 55 6.72 2.64 5.84
CA TYR A 55 6.22 2.32 7.19
C TYR A 55 6.57 3.40 8.20
N ASP A 56 7.85 3.76 8.26
CA ASP A 56 8.39 4.67 9.25
C ASP A 56 7.72 6.05 9.15
N GLU A 57 7.47 6.54 7.94
CA GLU A 57 6.73 7.80 7.74
C GLU A 57 5.24 7.66 8.09
N ILE A 58 4.59 6.54 7.75
CA ILE A 58 3.22 6.28 8.19
C ILE A 58 3.12 6.32 9.72
N VAL A 59 4.07 5.70 10.43
CA VAL A 59 4.10 5.66 11.89
C VAL A 59 4.33 7.06 12.46
N LYS A 60 5.18 7.88 11.84
CA LYS A 60 5.37 9.29 12.26
C LYS A 60 4.10 10.12 12.13
N VAL A 61 3.32 9.91 11.06
CA VAL A 61 2.09 10.68 10.79
C VAL A 61 0.93 10.21 11.67
N PHE A 62 0.75 8.90 11.84
CA PHE A 62 -0.45 8.32 12.44
C PHE A 62 -0.23 7.66 13.81
N GLY A 63 1.02 7.59 14.29
CA GLY A 63 1.36 6.90 15.54
C GLY A 63 0.87 5.46 15.53
N ASP A 64 0.23 5.04 16.62
CA ASP A 64 -0.35 3.69 16.76
C ASP A 64 -1.45 3.38 15.71
N GLY A 65 -2.07 4.42 15.14
CA GLY A 65 -3.07 4.28 14.08
C GLY A 65 -2.49 3.80 12.74
N ALA A 66 -1.17 3.83 12.57
CA ALA A 66 -0.47 3.35 11.38
C ALA A 66 -0.81 1.90 11.03
N LYS A 67 -0.72 1.01 12.03
CA LYS A 67 -0.98 -0.42 11.83
C LYS A 67 -2.43 -0.65 11.42
N ILE A 68 -3.36 0.03 12.07
CA ILE A 68 -4.79 -0.04 11.75
C ILE A 68 -5.04 0.41 10.30
N LEU A 69 -4.43 1.53 9.89
CA LEU A 69 -4.58 2.05 8.53
C LEU A 69 -4.03 1.07 7.48
N ILE A 70 -2.87 0.47 7.74
CA ILE A 70 -2.27 -0.55 6.85
C ILE A 70 -3.17 -1.79 6.81
N SER A 71 -3.68 -2.26 7.94
CA SER A 71 -4.57 -3.42 7.98
C SER A 71 -5.85 -3.18 7.17
N ILE A 72 -6.51 -2.04 7.36
CA ILE A 72 -7.69 -1.65 6.57
C ILE A 72 -7.36 -1.63 5.08
N LEU A 73 -6.20 -1.12 4.70
CA LEU A 73 -5.78 -1.09 3.30
C LEU A 73 -5.62 -2.51 2.73
N VAL A 74 -4.90 -3.38 3.43
CA VAL A 74 -4.62 -4.76 2.99
C VAL A 74 -5.91 -5.58 2.92
N GLU A 75 -6.75 -5.52 3.95
CA GLU A 75 -8.04 -6.24 3.99
C GLU A 75 -8.96 -5.84 2.84
N ASN A 76 -9.10 -4.54 2.59
CA ASN A 76 -9.97 -4.09 1.52
C ASN A 76 -9.39 -4.35 0.12
N ILE A 77 -8.06 -4.31 -0.04
CA ILE A 77 -7.42 -4.77 -1.28
C ILE A 77 -7.69 -6.27 -1.50
N ASN A 78 -7.58 -7.10 -0.46
CA ASN A 78 -7.89 -8.52 -0.55
C ASN A 78 -9.33 -8.76 -0.98
N LEU A 79 -10.28 -8.05 -0.38
CA LEU A 79 -11.70 -8.13 -0.73
C LEU A 79 -11.96 -7.69 -2.18
N GLU A 80 -11.39 -6.58 -2.63
CA GLU A 80 -11.60 -6.07 -3.99
C GLU A 80 -10.91 -6.93 -5.06
N CYS A 81 -9.75 -7.51 -4.75
CA CYS A 81 -8.90 -8.22 -5.71
C CYS A 81 -8.98 -9.75 -5.62
N GLY A 82 -9.72 -10.31 -4.66
CA GLY A 82 -9.78 -11.75 -4.40
C GLY A 82 -8.46 -12.35 -3.91
N LEU A 83 -7.70 -11.59 -3.11
CA LEU A 83 -6.39 -11.99 -2.58
C LEU A 83 -6.49 -12.38 -1.10
N SER A 84 -5.43 -12.95 -0.55
CA SER A 84 -5.41 -13.47 0.83
C SER A 84 -4.12 -13.11 1.58
N MET A 85 -3.63 -11.88 1.41
CA MET A 85 -2.48 -11.37 2.18
C MET A 85 -2.89 -11.09 3.63
N SER A 86 -2.26 -11.73 4.62
CA SER A 86 -2.54 -11.38 6.03
C SER A 86 -2.07 -9.94 6.33
N PRO A 87 -2.91 -9.09 6.95
CA PRO A 87 -2.50 -7.77 7.40
C PRO A 87 -1.29 -7.77 8.33
N GLU A 88 -1.27 -8.70 9.29
CA GLU A 88 -0.19 -8.86 10.26
C GLU A 88 1.10 -9.25 9.55
N HIS A 89 1.04 -10.27 8.69
CA HIS A 89 2.18 -10.70 7.89
C HIS A 89 2.67 -9.58 6.97
N PHE A 90 1.76 -8.84 6.33
CA PHE A 90 2.12 -7.69 5.52
C PHE A 90 2.91 -6.70 6.37
N ILE A 91 2.37 -6.26 7.51
CA ILE A 91 3.04 -5.33 8.44
C ILE A 91 4.44 -5.84 8.85
N GLU A 92 4.60 -7.13 9.12
CA GLU A 92 5.89 -7.75 9.43
C GLU A 92 6.90 -7.61 8.27
N ILE A 93 6.50 -7.95 7.04
CA ILE A 93 7.40 -7.90 5.88
C ILE A 93 7.74 -6.46 5.45
N ILE A 94 6.87 -5.45 5.68
CA ILE A 94 7.22 -4.05 5.34
C ILE A 94 8.25 -3.46 6.31
N GLN A 95 8.27 -3.92 7.57
CA GLN A 95 9.27 -3.50 8.56
C GLN A 95 10.64 -4.16 8.35
N SER A 96 10.65 -5.30 7.65
CA SER A 96 11.84 -6.08 7.32
C SER A 96 12.67 -5.40 6.22
N GLU A 97 13.99 -5.43 6.38
CA GLU A 97 14.94 -4.92 5.39
C GLU A 97 15.51 -6.04 4.49
N ASN A 98 15.01 -7.27 4.64
CA ASN A 98 15.55 -8.39 3.89
C ASN A 98 14.98 -8.45 2.45
N GLN A 99 15.78 -8.99 1.53
CA GLN A 99 15.43 -9.05 0.12
C GLN A 99 14.19 -9.92 -0.16
N SER A 100 13.94 -10.95 0.66
CA SER A 100 12.78 -11.83 0.51
C SER A 100 11.47 -11.08 0.76
N SER A 101 11.43 -10.30 1.83
CA SER A 101 10.29 -9.44 2.19
C SER A 101 10.01 -8.39 1.11
N LEU A 102 11.07 -7.78 0.56
CA LEU A 102 10.92 -6.82 -0.55
C LEU A 102 10.29 -7.47 -1.79
N GLU A 103 10.76 -8.65 -2.20
CA GLU A 103 10.19 -9.34 -3.36
C GLU A 103 8.76 -9.85 -3.10
N GLU A 104 8.43 -10.21 -1.86
CA GLU A 104 7.07 -10.60 -1.48
C GLU A 104 6.09 -9.41 -1.58
N ILE A 105 6.48 -8.22 -1.10
CA ILE A 105 5.69 -7.00 -1.25
C ILE A 105 5.51 -6.65 -2.74
N ARG A 106 6.57 -6.76 -3.53
CA ARG A 106 6.50 -6.53 -4.99
C ARG A 106 5.61 -7.55 -5.68
N SER A 107 5.65 -8.81 -5.26
CA SER A 107 4.77 -9.87 -5.74
C SER A 107 3.30 -9.52 -5.44
N PHE A 108 3.00 -9.11 -4.20
CA PHE A 108 1.66 -8.66 -3.81
C PHE A 108 1.19 -7.49 -4.67
N ILE A 109 2.01 -6.46 -4.87
CA ILE A 109 1.69 -5.31 -5.74
C ILE A 109 1.39 -5.76 -7.18
N ARG A 110 2.17 -6.71 -7.71
CA ARG A 110 1.93 -7.28 -9.05
C ARG A 110 0.62 -8.05 -9.12
N MET A 111 0.29 -8.87 -8.12
CA MET A 111 -0.99 -9.59 -8.04
C MET A 111 -2.18 -8.63 -8.00
N VAL A 112 -2.11 -7.57 -7.19
CA VAL A 112 -3.13 -6.52 -7.15
C VAL A 112 -3.28 -5.87 -8.52
N ALA A 113 -2.17 -5.59 -9.21
CA ALA A 113 -2.22 -5.02 -10.55
C ALA A 113 -2.79 -5.96 -11.62
N GLU A 114 -2.65 -7.26 -11.46
CA GLU A 114 -3.26 -8.26 -12.34
C GLU A 114 -4.77 -8.37 -12.11
N SER A 115 -5.21 -8.39 -10.86
CA SER A 115 -6.63 -8.38 -10.50
C SER A 115 -7.32 -7.07 -10.89
N GLY A 116 -6.70 -5.93 -10.58
CA GLY A 116 -7.25 -4.59 -10.83
C GLY A 116 -7.33 -4.16 -12.30
N ARG A 117 -6.79 -4.97 -13.24
CA ARG A 117 -7.02 -4.79 -14.69
C ARG A 117 -8.31 -5.45 -15.17
N ARG A 118 -8.90 -6.33 -14.36
CA ARG A 118 -10.12 -7.11 -14.70
C ARG A 118 -11.39 -6.46 -14.15
N THR A 119 -11.26 -5.57 -13.17
CA THR A 119 -12.33 -4.74 -12.58
C THR A 119 -12.43 -3.37 -13.24
#